data_AF-A0A1F9AR29-F1
#
_entry.id   AF-A0A1F9AR29-F1
#
_cell.length_a   1.000
_cell.length_b   1.000
_cell.length_c   1.000
_cell.angle_alpha   90.00
_cell.angle_beta   90.00
_cell.angle_gamma   90.00
#
_symmetry.space_group_name_H-M   'P 1'
#
loop_
_entity.id
_entity.type
_entity.pdbx_description
1 polymer ?
#
loop_
_entity_poly.entity_id
_entity_poly.type
_entity_poly.pdbx_seq_one_letter_code
_entity_poly.pdbx_strand_id
1 'polypeptide(L)'
;MMKIAFKCFYDILDKIALFLNEYLRIGMDKFKLYYSNIWYKNFNNKIIWPIILETNSFSLNALFNLHMDLLDGPFITLRKIRNRLTHGIVNIRMFQEKETYADMKDETLFNHSMELAKIVRSAILYLLMFVYNQEEKKERELNKISVTQIVPDLPDHLKSSR
;
A
#
# COMPACT_ATOMS: atom_id res chain seq x y z
N MET A 1 3.44 -6.98 25.34
CA MET A 1 4.03 -7.13 23.99
C MET A 1 3.02 -7.01 22.85
N MET A 2 1.82 -7.62 22.96
CA MET A 2 0.86 -7.70 21.83
C MET A 2 0.42 -6.35 21.24
N LYS A 3 0.17 -5.33 22.08
CA LYS A 3 -0.16 -3.96 21.62
C LYS A 3 0.90 -3.38 20.68
N ILE A 4 2.18 -3.66 20.96
CA ILE A 4 3.30 -3.15 20.15
C ILE A 4 3.33 -3.89 18.81
N ALA A 5 3.22 -5.22 18.81
CA ALA A 5 3.13 -6.00 17.57
C ALA A 5 1.99 -5.53 16.67
N PHE A 6 0.79 -5.32 17.23
CA PHE A 6 -0.36 -4.78 16.51
C PHE A 6 -0.05 -3.41 15.87
N LYS A 7 0.56 -2.49 16.63
CA LYS A 7 0.99 -1.18 16.12
C LYS A 7 2.01 -1.32 14.99
N CYS A 8 3.04 -2.14 15.18
CA CYS A 8 4.08 -2.35 14.17
C CYS A 8 3.52 -2.91 12.86
N PHE A 9 2.53 -3.80 12.91
CA PHE A 9 1.86 -4.26 11.69
C PHE A 9 1.13 -3.12 10.97
N TYR A 10 0.42 -2.26 11.71
CA TYR A 10 -0.20 -1.07 11.11
C TYR A 10 0.82 -0.07 10.56
N ASP A 11 1.95 0.11 11.24
CA ASP A 11 3.04 0.97 10.78
C ASP A 11 3.61 0.49 9.43
N ILE A 12 3.57 -0.81 9.14
CA ILE A 12 3.94 -1.33 7.82
C ILE A 12 2.98 -0.83 6.74
N LEU A 13 1.67 -0.80 7.00
CA LEU A 13 0.70 -0.24 6.06
C LEU A 13 0.99 1.26 5.81
N ASP A 14 1.28 2.02 6.86
CA ASP A 14 1.63 3.44 6.73
C ASP A 14 2.95 3.63 5.95
N LYS A 15 3.92 2.71 6.08
CA LYS A 15 5.13 2.68 5.23
C LYS A 15 4.84 2.32 3.76
N ILE A 16 3.88 1.45 3.48
CA ILE A 16 3.40 1.20 2.11
C ILE A 16 2.81 2.49 1.53
N ALA A 17 2.04 3.25 2.32
CA ALA A 17 1.51 4.54 1.90
C ALA A 17 2.62 5.53 1.54
N LEU A 18 3.64 5.66 2.40
CA LEU A 18 4.84 6.46 2.15
C LEU A 18 5.55 6.04 0.86
N PHE A 19 5.73 4.74 0.64
CA PHE A 19 6.32 4.24 -0.59
C PHE A 19 5.50 4.64 -1.82
N LEU A 20 4.18 4.41 -1.80
CA LEU A 20 3.30 4.76 -2.92
C LEU A 20 3.31 6.25 -3.21
N ASN A 21 3.36 7.10 -2.18
CA ASN A 21 3.44 8.54 -2.34
C ASN A 21 4.65 8.98 -3.18
N GLU A 22 5.83 8.41 -2.89
CA GLU A 22 7.04 8.71 -3.64
C GLU A 22 7.03 8.04 -5.02
N TYR A 23 6.66 6.75 -5.07
CA TYR A 23 6.72 5.95 -6.29
C TYR A 23 5.77 6.47 -7.38
N LEU A 24 4.55 6.84 -7.01
CA LEU A 24 3.55 7.42 -7.91
C LEU A 24 3.67 8.95 -8.01
N ARG A 25 4.62 9.58 -7.30
CA ARG A 25 4.84 11.03 -7.26
C ARG A 25 3.57 11.83 -6.89
N ILE A 26 2.82 11.34 -5.90
CA ILE A 26 1.56 11.95 -5.45
C ILE A 26 1.84 13.28 -4.73
N GLY A 27 2.89 13.36 -3.92
CA GLY A 27 3.34 14.61 -3.30
C GLY A 27 2.59 15.03 -2.03
N MET A 28 1.97 14.09 -1.30
CA MET A 28 1.42 14.38 0.03
C MET A 28 2.52 14.59 1.07
N ASP A 29 2.20 15.39 2.09
CA ASP A 29 3.05 15.60 3.27
C ASP A 29 3.26 14.28 4.02
N LYS A 30 4.52 13.86 4.12
CA LYS A 30 4.97 12.61 4.76
C LYS A 30 4.52 12.52 6.23
N PHE A 31 4.35 13.64 6.93
CA PHE A 31 3.93 13.65 8.33
C PHE A 31 2.43 13.46 8.54
N LYS A 32 1.63 13.62 7.47
CA LYS A 32 0.16 13.47 7.50
C LYS A 32 -0.29 12.31 6.63
N LEU A 33 0.63 11.45 6.23
CA LEU A 33 0.37 10.35 5.33
C LEU A 33 0.11 9.06 6.09
N TYR A 34 -0.99 8.41 5.75
CA TYR A 34 -1.41 7.14 6.30
C TYR A 34 -1.93 6.24 5.18
N TYR A 35 -1.96 4.93 5.43
CA TYR A 35 -2.56 3.99 4.49
C TYR A 35 -4.01 4.33 4.18
N SER A 36 -4.73 4.97 5.10
CA SER A 36 -6.13 5.33 4.90
C SER A 36 -6.36 6.51 3.96
N ASN A 37 -5.39 7.42 3.78
CA ASN A 37 -5.60 8.67 3.07
C ASN A 37 -4.81 8.82 1.77
N ILE A 38 -3.78 8.00 1.53
CA ILE A 38 -2.97 8.02 0.30
C ILE A 38 -3.82 7.87 -0.98
N TRP A 39 -4.96 7.20 -0.90
CA TRP A 39 -5.83 6.93 -2.04
C TRP A 39 -6.57 8.16 -2.58
N TYR A 40 -6.73 9.20 -1.77
CA TYR A 40 -7.64 10.30 -2.08
C TYR A 40 -6.92 11.64 -2.20
N LYS A 41 -7.21 12.35 -3.29
CA LYS A 41 -6.88 13.77 -3.43
C LYS A 41 -7.70 14.63 -2.48
N ASN A 42 -8.96 14.25 -2.27
CA ASN A 42 -9.83 14.83 -1.26
C ASN A 42 -10.55 13.70 -0.52
N PHE A 43 -10.15 13.47 0.72
CA PHE A 43 -10.69 12.40 1.57
C PHE A 43 -12.20 12.57 1.83
N ASN A 44 -12.66 13.80 2.11
CA ASN A 44 -14.06 14.08 2.46
C ASN A 44 -15.00 13.79 1.29
N ASN A 45 -14.59 14.16 0.08
CA ASN A 45 -15.37 13.95 -1.13
C ASN A 45 -15.08 12.60 -1.80
N LYS A 46 -14.25 11.76 -1.18
CA LYS A 46 -13.77 10.46 -1.71
C LYS A 46 -13.22 10.56 -3.16
N ILE A 47 -12.58 11.68 -3.49
CA ILE A 47 -11.99 11.89 -4.82
C ILE A 47 -10.64 11.18 -4.87
N ILE A 48 -10.53 10.14 -5.69
CA ILE A 48 -9.30 9.36 -5.89
C ILE A 48 -8.32 10.15 -6.76
N TRP A 49 -7.01 9.97 -6.53
CA TRP A 49 -5.99 10.58 -7.38
C TRP A 49 -6.08 10.08 -8.83
N PRO A 50 -6.02 10.97 -9.84
CA PRO A 50 -6.03 10.56 -11.25
C PRO A 50 -4.94 9.54 -11.58
N ILE A 51 -3.72 9.72 -11.05
CA ILE A 51 -2.60 8.79 -11.28
C ILE A 51 -2.92 7.36 -10.82
N ILE A 52 -3.69 7.18 -9.74
CA ILE A 52 -4.08 5.86 -9.25
C ILE A 52 -5.05 5.19 -10.22
N LEU A 53 -6.00 5.96 -10.78
CA LEU A 53 -6.97 5.47 -11.77
C LEU A 53 -6.30 5.15 -13.11
N GLU A 54 -5.41 6.04 -13.58
CA GLU A 54 -4.69 5.93 -14.86
C GLU A 54 -3.69 4.78 -14.88
N THR A 55 -3.10 4.44 -13.73
CA THR A 55 -2.13 3.34 -13.60
C THR A 55 -2.72 1.98 -14.03
N ASN A 56 -4.04 1.81 -13.95
CA ASN A 56 -4.79 0.62 -14.36
C ASN A 56 -4.10 -0.71 -13.99
N SER A 57 -3.77 -0.85 -12.70
CA SER A 57 -3.07 -2.03 -12.18
C SER A 57 -3.96 -2.82 -11.24
N PHE A 58 -4.14 -4.11 -11.55
CA PHE A 58 -4.88 -5.03 -10.69
C PHE A 58 -4.29 -5.09 -9.27
N SER A 59 -2.96 -5.08 -9.14
CA SER A 59 -2.28 -5.12 -7.84
C SER A 59 -2.51 -3.83 -7.03
N LEU A 60 -2.52 -2.67 -7.70
CA LEU A 60 -2.81 -1.39 -7.03
C LEU A 60 -4.29 -1.32 -6.60
N ASN A 61 -5.21 -1.83 -7.44
CA ASN A 61 -6.62 -1.97 -7.09
C ASN A 61 -6.83 -2.92 -5.91
N ALA A 62 -6.06 -4.02 -5.83
CA ALA A 62 -6.10 -4.92 -4.69
C ALA A 62 -5.65 -4.24 -3.39
N LEU A 63 -4.63 -3.39 -3.42
CA LEU A 63 -4.24 -2.57 -2.27
C LEU A 63 -5.35 -1.58 -1.86
N PHE A 64 -5.97 -0.92 -2.84
CA PHE A 64 -7.11 -0.03 -2.58
C PHE A 64 -8.30 -0.79 -1.96
N ASN A 65 -8.60 -2.00 -2.44
CA ASN A 65 -9.65 -2.84 -1.86
C ASN A 65 -9.34 -3.24 -0.41
N LEU A 66 -8.09 -3.59 -0.09
CA LEU A 66 -7.69 -3.83 1.30
C LEU A 66 -7.91 -2.58 2.19
N HIS A 67 -7.67 -1.39 1.65
CA HIS A 67 -8.00 -0.15 2.35
C HIS A 67 -9.50 -0.01 2.59
N MET A 68 -10.34 -0.31 1.60
CA MET A 68 -11.81 -0.28 1.76
C MET A 68 -12.25 -1.28 2.83
N ASP A 69 -11.69 -2.49 2.85
CA ASP A 69 -12.01 -3.50 3.88
C ASP A 69 -11.67 -3.02 5.30
N LEU A 70 -10.62 -2.21 5.45
CA LEU A 70 -10.24 -1.57 6.73
C LEU A 70 -11.08 -0.31 7.05
N LEU A 71 -11.59 0.38 6.02
CA LEU A 71 -12.31 1.65 6.15
C LEU A 71 -13.77 1.43 6.58
N ASP A 72 -14.49 0.60 5.86
CA ASP A 72 -15.92 0.33 6.07
C ASP A 72 -16.32 -1.13 5.85
N GLY A 73 -15.36 -2.00 5.53
CA GLY A 73 -15.60 -3.43 5.36
C GLY A 73 -15.33 -4.29 6.60
N PRO A 74 -15.02 -5.60 6.40
CA PRO A 74 -14.98 -6.60 7.47
C PRO A 74 -13.88 -6.35 8.51
N PHE A 75 -12.85 -5.57 8.16
CA PHE A 75 -11.70 -5.31 9.03
C PHE A 75 -11.76 -3.94 9.73
N ILE A 76 -12.93 -3.29 9.73
CA ILE A 76 -13.14 -2.01 10.42
C ILE A 76 -12.73 -2.04 11.90
N THR A 77 -12.89 -3.19 12.55
CA THR A 77 -12.48 -3.41 13.95
C THR A 77 -10.98 -3.17 14.14
N LEU A 78 -10.13 -3.63 13.22
CA LEU A 78 -8.68 -3.45 13.32
C LEU A 78 -8.30 -1.97 13.29
N ARG A 79 -8.95 -1.18 12.41
CA ARG A 79 -8.76 0.27 12.33
C ARG A 79 -9.20 0.97 13.62
N LYS A 80 -10.34 0.57 14.19
CA LYS A 80 -10.84 1.14 15.46
C LYS A 80 -9.87 0.84 16.62
N ILE A 81 -9.35 -0.38 16.70
CA ILE A 81 -8.32 -0.76 17.68
C ILE A 81 -7.06 0.08 17.50
N ARG A 82 -6.55 0.22 16.27
CA ARG A 82 -5.39 1.08 15.96
C ARG A 82 -5.60 2.51 16.44
N ASN A 83 -6.72 3.13 16.08
CA ASN A 83 -7.03 4.50 16.50
C ASN A 83 -7.05 4.63 18.02
N ARG A 84 -7.59 3.64 18.74
CA ARG A 84 -7.61 3.68 20.20
C ARG A 84 -6.24 3.48 20.81
N LEU A 85 -5.41 2.60 20.25
CA LEU A 85 -4.02 2.40 20.65
C LEU A 85 -3.14 3.62 20.38
N THR A 86 -3.46 4.44 19.38
CA THR A 86 -2.73 5.67 19.05
C THR A 86 -3.13 6.86 19.92
N HIS A 87 -4.43 7.05 20.16
CA HIS A 87 -4.95 8.25 20.82
C HIS A 87 -5.43 8.01 22.27
N GLY A 88 -5.25 6.81 22.81
CA GLY A 88 -5.72 6.49 24.15
C GLY A 88 -5.17 5.17 24.69
N ILE A 89 -5.89 4.63 25.68
CA ILE A 89 -5.53 3.40 26.38
C ILE A 89 -6.48 2.29 25.92
N VAL A 90 -5.90 1.12 25.66
CA VAL A 90 -6.64 -0.14 25.51
C VAL A 90 -6.33 -0.99 26.73
N ASN A 91 -7.33 -1.41 27.48
CA ASN A 91 -7.18 -2.28 28.64
C ASN A 91 -7.22 -3.73 28.18
N ILE A 92 -6.23 -4.51 28.65
CA ILE A 92 -6.15 -5.94 28.38
C ILE A 92 -6.29 -6.66 29.72
N ARG A 93 -7.27 -7.57 29.82
CA ARG A 93 -7.58 -8.30 31.05
C ARG A 93 -7.71 -9.79 30.77
N MET A 94 -7.42 -10.64 31.75
CA MET A 94 -7.59 -12.09 31.58
C MET A 94 -9.07 -12.50 31.51
N PHE A 95 -9.91 -11.84 32.30
CA PHE A 95 -11.35 -12.08 32.33
C PHE A 95 -12.09 -10.81 32.00
N GLN A 96 -13.05 -10.94 31.09
CA GLN A 96 -13.92 -9.86 30.70
C GLN A 96 -15.23 -10.41 30.16
N GLU A 97 -16.35 -9.93 30.69
CA GLU A 97 -17.70 -10.35 30.29
C GLU A 97 -18.12 -9.75 28.95
N LYS A 98 -17.71 -8.50 28.67
CA LYS A 98 -18.04 -7.78 27.44
C LYS A 98 -16.80 -7.14 26.83
N GLU A 99 -16.47 -7.50 25.61
CA GLU A 99 -15.33 -6.95 24.89
C GLU A 99 -15.71 -5.76 24.02
N THR A 100 -14.80 -4.78 23.96
CA THR A 100 -14.88 -3.61 23.11
C THR A 100 -13.50 -3.33 22.50
N TYR A 101 -13.40 -2.35 21.61
CA TYR A 101 -12.10 -1.94 21.07
C TYR A 101 -11.17 -1.30 22.12
N ALA A 102 -11.73 -0.86 23.27
CA ALA A 102 -10.97 -0.25 24.35
C ALA A 102 -10.69 -1.22 25.51
N ASP A 103 -11.46 -2.29 25.64
CA ASP A 103 -11.33 -3.26 26.73
C ASP A 103 -11.52 -4.65 26.14
N MET A 104 -10.49 -5.48 26.14
CA MET A 104 -10.52 -6.81 25.51
C MET A 104 -9.62 -7.80 26.25
N LYS A 105 -9.78 -9.08 25.94
CA LYS A 105 -8.89 -10.13 26.41
C LYS A 105 -7.58 -10.13 25.63
N ASP A 106 -6.54 -10.72 26.23
CA ASP A 106 -5.24 -10.86 25.56
C ASP A 106 -5.36 -11.74 24.29
N GLU A 107 -6.14 -12.82 24.37
CA GLU A 107 -6.45 -13.70 23.24
C GLU A 107 -7.15 -12.96 22.10
N THR A 108 -8.09 -12.06 22.41
CA THR A 108 -8.80 -11.26 21.39
C THR A 108 -7.84 -10.31 20.67
N LEU A 109 -6.94 -9.64 21.40
CA LEU A 109 -5.93 -8.80 20.76
C LEU A 109 -4.93 -9.63 19.94
N PHE A 110 -4.57 -10.83 20.42
CA PHE A 110 -3.73 -11.76 19.67
C PHE A 110 -4.37 -12.16 18.34
N ASN A 111 -5.64 -12.55 18.35
CA ASN A 111 -6.39 -12.93 17.15
C ASN A 111 -6.48 -11.77 16.15
N HIS A 112 -6.83 -10.57 16.61
CA HIS A 112 -6.83 -9.38 15.76
C HIS A 112 -5.43 -9.00 15.24
N SER A 113 -4.37 -9.24 16.02
CA SER A 113 -2.99 -9.06 15.55
C SER A 113 -2.64 -10.03 14.44
N MET A 114 -3.11 -11.28 14.53
CA MET A 114 -2.92 -12.30 13.50
C MET A 114 -3.72 -11.98 12.22
N GLU A 115 -4.95 -11.50 12.35
CA GLU A 115 -5.74 -11.01 11.22
C GLU A 115 -5.03 -9.84 10.52
N LEU A 116 -4.56 -8.86 11.29
CA LEU A 116 -3.81 -7.74 10.75
C LEU A 116 -2.51 -8.19 10.06
N ALA A 117 -1.78 -9.13 10.64
CA ALA A 117 -0.58 -9.68 10.03
C ALA A 117 -0.86 -10.32 8.65
N LYS A 118 -1.99 -11.02 8.50
CA LYS A 118 -2.42 -11.59 7.20
C LYS A 118 -2.71 -10.48 6.18
N ILE A 119 -3.39 -9.41 6.58
CA ILE A 119 -3.67 -8.24 5.74
C ILE A 119 -2.37 -7.57 5.30
N VAL A 120 -1.46 -7.33 6.24
CA VAL A 120 -0.14 -6.73 5.96
C VAL A 120 0.66 -7.59 4.99
N ARG A 121 0.67 -8.91 5.18
CA ARG A 121 1.32 -9.84 4.24
C ARG A 121 0.74 -9.71 2.84
N SER A 122 -0.58 -9.69 2.70
CA SER A 122 -1.24 -9.50 1.41
C SER A 122 -0.90 -8.14 0.79
N ALA A 123 -0.88 -7.07 1.59
CA ALA A 123 -0.51 -5.74 1.13
C ALA A 123 0.94 -5.68 0.61
N ILE A 124 1.89 -6.31 1.32
CA ILE A 124 3.28 -6.41 0.85
C ILE A 124 3.34 -7.15 -0.50
N LEU A 125 2.63 -8.28 -0.64
CA LEU A 125 2.61 -9.05 -1.89
C LEU A 125 2.02 -8.24 -3.05
N TYR A 126 0.92 -7.53 -2.82
CA TYR A 126 0.31 -6.68 -3.84
C TYR A 126 1.21 -5.49 -4.20
N LEU A 127 1.92 -4.92 -3.23
CA LEU A 127 2.90 -3.88 -3.49
C LEU A 127 4.07 -4.40 -4.35
N LEU A 128 4.63 -5.56 -4.02
CA LEU A 128 5.71 -6.17 -4.80
C LEU A 128 5.26 -6.47 -6.23
N MET A 129 4.07 -7.06 -6.40
CA MET A 129 3.51 -7.34 -7.72
C MET A 129 3.23 -6.05 -8.50
N PHE A 130 2.76 -4.99 -7.82
CA PHE A 130 2.58 -3.68 -8.43
C PHE A 130 3.89 -3.13 -8.97
N VAL A 131 4.92 -3.04 -8.13
CA VAL A 131 6.23 -2.50 -8.50
C VAL A 131 6.87 -3.32 -9.61
N TYR A 132 6.88 -4.65 -9.48
CA TYR A 132 7.42 -5.55 -10.50
C TYR A 132 6.80 -5.29 -11.88
N ASN A 133 5.47 -5.28 -11.95
CA ASN A 133 4.76 -5.05 -13.22
C ASN A 133 5.01 -3.65 -13.80
N GLN A 134 5.20 -2.64 -12.95
CA GLN A 134 5.48 -1.27 -13.40
C GLN A 134 6.91 -1.12 -13.90
N GLU A 135 7.90 -1.68 -13.21
CA GLU A 135 9.29 -1.65 -13.66
C GLU A 135 9.48 -2.47 -14.94
N GLU A 136 8.86 -3.64 -15.05
CA GLU A 136 8.91 -4.45 -16.27
C GLU A 136 8.29 -3.71 -17.48
N LYS A 137 7.17 -2.99 -17.27
CA LYS A 137 6.59 -2.15 -18.33
C LYS A 137 7.55 -1.05 -18.77
N LYS A 138 8.20 -0.35 -17.83
CA LYS A 138 9.20 0.69 -18.12
C LYS A 138 10.38 0.13 -18.91
N GLU A 139 10.91 -1.03 -18.51
CA GLU A 139 12.00 -1.69 -19.23
C GLU A 139 11.62 -2.07 -20.66
N ARG A 140 10.41 -2.61 -20.86
CA ARG A 140 9.90 -2.94 -22.19
C ARG A 140 9.74 -1.71 -23.07
N GLU A 141 9.27 -0.59 -22.52
CA GLU A 141 9.15 0.68 -23.24
C GLU A 141 10.51 1.25 -23.62
N LEU A 142 11.48 1.24 -22.70
CA LEU A 142 12.86 1.65 -22.97
C LEU A 142 13.50 0.80 -24.08
N ASN A 143 13.32 -0.53 -24.03
CA ASN A 143 13.86 -1.43 -25.04
C ASN A 143 13.21 -1.20 -26.42
N LYS A 144 11.91 -0.89 -26.49
CA LYS A 144 11.25 -0.51 -27.76
C LYS A 144 11.82 0.77 -28.36
N ILE A 145 12.11 1.76 -27.52
CA ILE A 145 12.74 3.02 -27.97
C ILE A 145 14.14 2.74 -28.51
N SER A 146 14.95 1.97 -27.79
CA SER A 146 16.32 1.60 -28.20
C SER A 146 16.36 0.81 -29.51
N VAL A 147 15.43 -0.13 -29.72
CA VAL A 147 15.33 -0.91 -30.99
C VAL A 147 14.88 -0.02 -32.16
N THR A 148 13.99 0.95 -31.91
CA THR A 148 13.56 1.91 -32.94
C THR A 148 14.69 2.87 -33.36
N GLN A 149 15.67 3.07 -32.48
CA GLN A 149 16.85 3.90 -32.73
C GLN A 149 18.03 3.13 -33.37
N ILE A 150 17.88 1.86 -33.74
CA ILE A 150 18.87 1.15 -34.55
C ILE A 150 18.79 1.66 -36.00
N VAL A 151 19.52 2.77 -36.20
CA VAL A 151 20.26 3.29 -37.37
C VAL A 151 19.86 2.77 -38.75
N PRO A 152 19.50 3.65 -39.72
CA PRO A 152 19.43 3.27 -41.14
C PRO A 152 20.77 2.69 -41.56
N ASP A 153 20.76 1.49 -42.13
CA ASP A 153 21.97 0.80 -42.59
C ASP A 153 22.84 1.77 -43.41
N LEU A 154 24.12 1.91 -43.04
CA LEU A 154 25.02 2.87 -43.66
C LEU A 154 25.07 2.55 -45.17
N PRO A 155 24.66 3.47 -46.06
CA PRO A 155 24.46 3.14 -47.46
C PRO A 155 25.77 2.65 -48.07
N ASP A 156 25.70 1.57 -48.85
CA ASP A 156 26.86 0.75 -49.24
C ASP A 156 27.97 1.51 -49.97
N HIS A 157 27.68 2.68 -50.53
CA HIS A 157 28.68 3.56 -51.14
C HIS A 157 29.70 4.15 -50.15
N LEU A 158 29.44 4.09 -48.84
CA LEU A 158 30.39 4.48 -47.79
C LEU A 158 31.23 3.30 -47.26
N LYS A 159 30.99 2.06 -47.73
CA LYS A 159 31.70 0.85 -47.27
C LYS A 159 32.98 0.53 -48.08
N SER A 160 33.50 1.45 -48.90
CA SER A 160 34.69 1.22 -49.72
C SER A 160 35.79 2.25 -49.42
N SER A 161 36.84 1.83 -48.71
CA SER A 161 38.25 2.21 -48.90
C SER A 161 39.13 1.63 -47.77
N ARG A 162 39.49 0.35 -47.87
CA ARG A 162 40.85 -0.19 -47.64
C ARG A 162 40.87 -1.71 -47.74
#